data_AF-A0A7I4XWQ2-F1
#
_entry.id   AF-A0A7I4XWQ2-F1
#
_cell.length_a   1.000
_cell.length_b   1.000
_cell.length_c   1.000
_cell.angle_alpha   90.00
_cell.angle_beta   90.00
_cell.angle_gamma   90.00
#
_symmetry.space_group_name_H-M   'P 1'
#
loop_
_entity.id
_entity.type
_entity.pdbx_description
1 polymer ?
#
loop_
_entity_poly.entity_id
_entity_poly.type
_entity_poly.pdbx_seq_one_letter_code
_entity_poly.pdbx_strand_id
1 'polypeptide(L)'
;MAERRRQKSFCIRGIVFSRNRLRSELCVEAWQKLSSENQRICSYLREDLKCHFERKLNLLRSRRQSHQPHFITANAVPPARHVVIGTNEVDNDMAAVLNLGPSFAITPRVNQQVVDAALCGVHQFAYQLRCRTHRGPTVLDQQATLMSLMPFKGKCIRIPPSSREIDSEIANLEHGIQRVYQNAMSEPYRSNLTPTERRGVKKLLQAKEVLRYHWKGKSWRHGKYTASSRKSMRKRRCVTY
;
A
#
# COMPACT_ATOMS: atom_id res chain seq x y z
N MET A 1 6.34 10.96 -8.69
CA MET A 1 7.79 10.98 -8.99
C MET A 1 8.11 11.58 -10.36
N ALA A 2 7.40 11.19 -11.43
CA ALA A 2 7.64 11.71 -12.80
C ALA A 2 7.40 13.23 -12.93
N GLU A 3 6.36 13.76 -12.30
CA GLU A 3 6.02 15.19 -12.36
C GLU A 3 7.07 16.10 -11.70
N ARG A 4 7.59 15.70 -10.52
CA ARG A 4 8.72 16.41 -9.89
C ARG A 4 9.99 16.38 -10.74
N ARG A 5 10.21 15.31 -11.53
CA ARG A 5 11.34 15.24 -12.47
C ARG A 5 11.11 16.21 -13.64
N ARG A 6 9.91 16.24 -14.22
CA ARG A 6 9.54 17.18 -15.30
C ARG A 6 9.68 18.64 -14.84
N GLN A 7 9.20 18.98 -13.64
CA GLN A 7 9.34 20.31 -13.05
C GLN A 7 10.81 20.74 -12.94
N LYS A 8 11.66 19.85 -12.43
CA LYS A 8 13.11 20.11 -12.30
C LYS A 8 13.76 20.33 -13.67
N SER A 9 13.44 19.49 -14.65
CA SER A 9 13.96 19.63 -16.01
C SER A 9 13.53 20.95 -16.66
N PHE A 10 12.30 21.39 -16.42
CA PHE A 10 11.80 22.68 -16.90
C PHE A 10 12.56 23.86 -16.28
N CYS A 11 12.73 23.87 -14.96
CA CYS A 11 13.49 24.92 -14.27
C CYS A 11 14.96 24.97 -14.74
N ILE A 12 15.61 23.82 -14.92
CA ILE A 12 17.00 23.77 -15.43
C ILE A 12 17.08 24.38 -16.84
N ARG A 13 16.13 24.05 -17.73
CA ARG A 13 16.09 24.63 -19.07
C ARG A 13 15.89 26.15 -19.02
N GLY A 14 15.01 26.64 -18.14
CA GLY A 14 14.81 28.07 -17.93
C GLY A 14 16.09 28.79 -17.48
N ILE A 15 16.80 28.22 -16.50
CA ILE A 15 18.08 28.79 -16.01
C ILE A 15 19.13 28.83 -17.12
N VAL A 16 19.28 27.74 -17.90
CA VAL A 16 20.24 27.68 -19.01
C VAL A 16 19.90 28.70 -20.09
N PHE A 17 18.61 28.86 -20.42
CA PHE A 17 18.15 29.86 -21.38
C PHE A 17 18.46 31.28 -20.93
N SER A 18 18.10 31.64 -19.69
CA SER A 18 18.41 32.96 -19.11
C SER A 18 19.91 33.22 -19.06
N ARG A 19 20.73 32.20 -18.73
CA ARG A 19 22.20 32.30 -18.74
C ARG A 19 22.73 32.66 -20.12
N ASN A 20 22.25 31.98 -21.16
CA ASN A 20 22.69 32.22 -22.53
C ASN A 20 22.26 33.60 -23.02
N ARG A 21 21.05 34.04 -22.66
CA ARG A 21 20.55 35.39 -22.97
C ARG A 21 21.39 36.48 -22.32
N LEU A 22 21.69 36.35 -21.02
CA LEU A 22 22.54 37.29 -20.31
C LEU A 22 23.96 37.37 -20.90
N ARG A 23 24.50 36.24 -21.35
CA ARG A 23 25.81 36.21 -22.04
C ARG A 23 25.80 36.99 -23.36
N SER A 24 24.66 37.04 -24.06
CA SER A 24 24.53 37.76 -25.34
C SER A 24 24.26 39.26 -25.15
N GLU A 25 23.59 39.66 -24.07
CA GLU A 25 23.20 41.06 -23.81
C GLU A 25 24.26 41.86 -23.02
N LEU A 26 25.10 41.19 -22.21
CA LEU A 26 26.11 41.84 -21.38
C LEU A 26 27.46 41.96 -22.09
N CYS A 27 28.21 43.00 -21.73
CA CYS A 27 29.62 43.11 -22.14
C CYS A 27 30.45 41.98 -21.50
N VAL A 28 31.53 41.60 -22.19
CA VAL A 28 32.36 40.43 -21.84
C VAL A 28 32.94 40.52 -20.42
N GLU A 29 33.37 41.72 -20.00
CA GLU A 29 33.95 41.95 -18.68
C GLU A 29 32.91 41.82 -17.56
N ALA A 30 31.71 42.41 -17.72
CA ALA A 30 30.63 42.29 -16.75
C ALA A 30 30.14 40.84 -16.63
N TRP A 31 30.07 40.11 -17.75
CA TRP A 31 29.73 38.69 -17.76
C TRP A 31 30.77 37.85 -17.02
N GLN A 32 32.07 38.07 -17.25
CA GLN A 32 33.13 37.35 -16.56
C GLN A 32 33.11 37.59 -15.05
N LYS A 33 32.87 38.84 -14.61
CA LYS A 33 32.74 39.18 -13.19
C LYS A 33 31.53 38.50 -12.54
N LEU A 34 30.37 38.51 -13.20
CA LEU A 34 29.18 37.82 -12.71
C LEU A 34 29.33 36.29 -12.71
N SER A 35 29.97 35.73 -13.74
CA SER A 35 30.19 34.29 -13.85
C SER A 35 31.16 33.78 -12.79
N SER A 36 32.23 34.52 -12.51
CA SER A 36 33.23 34.15 -11.49
C SER A 36 32.63 34.19 -10.08
N GLU A 37 31.86 35.22 -9.75
CA GLU A 37 31.14 35.28 -8.47
C GLU A 37 30.06 34.19 -8.35
N ASN A 38 29.28 33.92 -9.40
CA ASN A 38 28.33 32.81 -9.39
C ASN A 38 29.03 31.45 -9.21
N GLN A 39 30.20 31.26 -9.82
CA GLN A 39 30.98 30.03 -9.68
C GLN A 39 31.52 29.87 -8.26
N ARG A 40 31.98 30.98 -7.65
CA ARG A 40 32.39 31.04 -6.25
C ARG A 40 31.23 30.69 -5.31
N ILE A 41 30.08 31.33 -5.43
CA ILE A 41 28.89 31.05 -4.60
C ILE A 41 28.43 29.59 -4.78
N CYS A 42 28.37 29.10 -6.03
CA CYS A 42 27.97 27.71 -6.29
C CYS A 42 28.95 26.70 -5.68
N SER A 43 30.27 26.99 -5.70
CA SER A 43 31.26 26.13 -5.06
C SER A 43 31.10 26.10 -3.54
N TYR A 44 30.89 27.26 -2.91
CA TYR A 44 30.60 27.36 -1.49
C TYR A 44 29.35 26.57 -1.07
N LEU A 45 28.23 26.74 -1.79
CA LEU A 45 26.99 26.01 -1.50
C LEU A 45 27.13 24.49 -1.67
N ARG A 46 27.94 24.03 -2.63
CA ARG A 46 28.21 22.61 -2.82
C ARG A 46 29.02 22.04 -1.65
N GLU A 47 30.03 22.75 -1.18
CA GLU A 47 30.85 22.28 -0.06
C GLU A 47 30.05 22.29 1.26
N ASP A 48 29.25 23.33 1.50
CA ASP A 48 28.38 23.40 2.69
C ASP A 48 27.36 22.25 2.72
N LEU A 49 26.68 21.99 1.60
CA LEU A 49 25.76 20.86 1.49
C LEU A 49 26.47 19.52 1.69
N LYS A 50 27.67 19.35 1.13
CA LYS A 50 28.49 18.15 1.30
C LYS A 50 28.83 17.94 2.77
N CYS A 51 29.35 18.96 3.47
CA CYS A 51 29.63 18.91 4.90
C CYS A 51 28.37 18.59 5.72
N HIS A 52 27.22 19.20 5.39
CA HIS A 52 25.95 18.91 6.05
C HIS A 52 25.52 17.44 5.87
N PHE A 53 25.62 16.89 4.64
CA PHE A 53 25.29 15.49 4.40
C PHE A 53 26.28 14.53 5.06
N GLU A 54 27.57 14.85 5.08
CA GLU A 54 28.59 14.07 5.80
C GLU A 54 28.32 14.03 7.30
N ARG A 55 28.01 15.18 7.93
CA ARG A 55 27.60 15.23 9.35
C ARG A 55 26.37 14.37 9.59
N LYS A 56 25.33 14.51 8.75
CA LYS A 56 24.10 13.71 8.88
C LYS A 56 24.37 12.22 8.72
N LEU A 57 25.24 11.85 7.80
CA LEU A 57 25.62 10.47 7.54
C LEU A 57 26.45 9.88 8.69
N ASN A 58 27.37 10.66 9.27
CA ASN A 58 28.12 10.28 10.46
C ASN A 58 27.21 10.12 11.69
N LEU A 59 26.21 10.98 11.87
CA LEU A 59 25.17 10.82 12.90
C LEU A 59 24.36 9.53 12.71
N LEU A 60 24.02 9.17 11.47
CA LEU A 60 23.31 7.91 11.21
C LEU A 60 24.20 6.68 11.45
N ARG A 61 25.50 6.78 11.15
CA ARG A 61 26.49 5.73 11.43
C ARG A 61 26.71 5.55 12.93
N SER A 62 26.88 6.62 13.70
CA SER A 62 27.03 6.56 15.16
C SER A 62 25.75 6.07 15.85
N ARG A 63 24.58 6.47 15.35
CA ARG A 63 23.28 6.00 15.88
C ARG A 63 23.04 4.50 15.66
N ARG A 64 23.64 3.88 14.63
CA ARG A 64 23.59 2.41 14.43
C ARG A 64 24.37 1.64 15.50
N GLN A 65 25.38 2.25 16.14
CA GLN A 65 26.21 1.57 17.14
C GLN A 65 25.66 1.68 18.57
N SER A 66 24.85 2.70 18.89
CA SER A 66 24.52 3.01 20.29
C SER A 66 23.15 2.56 20.79
N HIS A 67 22.19 2.17 19.95
CA HIS A 67 20.88 1.79 20.45
C HIS A 67 20.28 0.63 19.65
N GLN A 68 20.41 -0.58 20.18
CA GLN A 68 19.34 -1.57 20.07
C GLN A 68 18.04 -0.86 20.51
N PRO A 69 16.99 -0.80 19.67
CA PRO A 69 15.73 -0.25 20.11
C PRO A 69 15.24 -1.07 21.30
N HIS A 70 15.01 -0.43 22.45
CA HIS A 70 14.50 -1.08 23.68
C HIS A 70 13.18 -1.84 23.50
N PHE A 71 12.54 -1.77 22.33
CA PHE A 71 11.37 -2.58 21.97
C PHE A 71 11.70 -4.03 21.59
N ILE A 72 12.97 -4.38 21.36
CA ILE A 72 13.40 -5.76 21.08
C ILE A 72 14.47 -6.17 22.09
N THR A 73 14.09 -6.21 23.36
CA THR A 73 14.77 -7.11 24.30
C THR A 73 14.45 -8.53 23.85
N ALA A 74 15.43 -9.23 23.26
CA ALA A 74 15.28 -10.57 22.69
C ALA A 74 14.67 -11.61 23.66
N ASN A 75 14.76 -11.35 24.97
CA ASN A 75 14.26 -12.21 26.04
C ASN A 75 13.14 -11.59 26.89
N ALA A 76 12.62 -10.40 26.53
CA ALA A 76 11.47 -9.86 27.25
C ALA A 76 10.20 -10.52 26.74
N VAL A 77 9.51 -11.23 27.63
CA VAL A 77 8.15 -11.68 27.40
C VAL A 77 7.30 -10.44 27.12
N PRO A 78 6.71 -10.29 25.92
CA PRO A 78 5.88 -9.15 25.62
C PRO A 78 4.75 -9.05 26.66
N PRO A 79 4.45 -7.85 27.20
CA PRO A 79 3.31 -7.69 28.09
C PRO A 79 2.05 -8.20 27.39
N ALA A 80 1.15 -8.82 28.17
CA ALA A 80 -0.11 -9.33 27.65
C ALA A 80 -0.82 -8.21 26.88
N ARG A 81 -1.18 -8.48 25.63
CA ARG A 81 -1.67 -7.47 24.67
C ARG A 81 -3.20 -7.38 24.64
N HIS A 82 -3.87 -8.19 25.44
CA HIS A 82 -5.32 -8.21 25.56
C HIS A 82 -5.73 -7.72 26.95
N VAL A 83 -6.84 -7.00 27.01
CA VAL A 83 -7.50 -6.61 28.27
C VAL A 83 -8.90 -7.18 28.21
N VAL A 84 -9.20 -8.10 29.13
CA VAL A 84 -10.53 -8.68 29.27
C VAL A 84 -11.37 -7.70 30.11
N ILE A 85 -12.45 -7.18 29.55
CA ILE A 85 -13.34 -6.24 30.24
C ILE A 85 -14.72 -6.91 30.36
N GLY A 86 -15.15 -7.20 31.59
CA GLY A 86 -16.55 -7.51 31.91
C GLY A 86 -16.95 -8.99 32.00
N THR A 87 -16.20 -9.95 31.46
CA THR A 87 -16.51 -11.38 31.62
C THR A 87 -15.25 -12.24 31.81
N ASN A 88 -15.29 -13.20 32.74
CA ASN A 88 -14.20 -14.17 32.99
C ASN A 88 -14.16 -15.31 31.94
N GLU A 89 -14.74 -15.09 30.76
CA GLU A 89 -14.97 -16.14 29.75
C GLU A 89 -13.75 -16.41 28.87
N VAL A 90 -12.66 -15.66 29.04
CA VAL A 90 -11.44 -15.81 28.24
C VAL A 90 -10.50 -16.81 28.93
N ASP A 91 -10.49 -18.04 28.42
CA ASP A 91 -9.54 -19.08 28.85
C ASP A 91 -8.08 -18.74 28.46
N ASN A 92 -7.12 -19.40 29.12
CA ASN A 92 -5.69 -19.34 28.76
C ASN A 92 -5.40 -19.65 27.28
N ASP A 93 -6.15 -20.58 26.65
CA ASP A 93 -6.03 -20.87 25.22
C ASP A 93 -6.48 -19.66 24.35
N MET A 94 -7.55 -18.97 24.75
CA MET A 94 -8.06 -17.79 24.04
C MET A 94 -7.12 -16.59 24.23
N ALA A 95 -6.62 -16.40 25.45
CA ALA A 95 -5.63 -15.38 25.79
C ALA A 95 -4.34 -15.55 24.96
N ALA A 96 -3.87 -16.78 24.75
CA ALA A 96 -2.71 -17.06 23.91
C ALA A 96 -2.90 -16.54 22.47
N VAL A 97 -4.09 -16.71 21.89
CA VAL A 97 -4.41 -16.20 20.55
C VAL A 97 -4.56 -14.68 20.54
N LEU A 98 -5.22 -14.10 21.55
CA LEU A 98 -5.39 -12.64 21.65
C LEU A 98 -4.08 -11.90 21.91
N ASN A 99 -3.06 -12.60 22.42
CA ASN A 99 -1.71 -12.09 22.57
C ASN A 99 -0.88 -12.13 21.28
N LEU A 100 -1.38 -12.76 20.20
CA LEU A 100 -0.76 -12.67 18.88
C LEU A 100 -0.79 -11.20 18.41
N GLY A 101 0.31 -10.75 17.80
CA GLY A 101 0.43 -9.36 17.36
C GLY A 101 -0.57 -8.99 16.26
N PRO A 102 -0.90 -7.70 16.07
CA PRO A 102 -1.83 -7.25 15.02
C PRO A 102 -1.33 -7.55 13.59
N SER A 103 -0.03 -7.77 13.44
CA SER A 103 0.61 -8.20 12.18
C SER A 103 0.64 -9.71 11.99
N PHE A 104 0.20 -10.49 12.99
CA PHE A 104 0.11 -11.93 12.88
C PHE A 104 -1.11 -12.29 12.04
N ALA A 105 -0.85 -12.81 10.84
CA ALA A 105 -1.88 -13.41 10.00
C ALA A 105 -1.80 -14.93 10.13
N ILE A 106 -2.94 -15.58 10.39
CA ILE A 106 -3.03 -17.03 10.29
C ILE A 106 -2.83 -17.40 8.83
N THR A 107 -1.86 -18.27 8.54
CA THR A 107 -1.63 -18.75 7.17
C THR A 107 -2.89 -19.47 6.68
N PRO A 108 -3.61 -18.93 5.68
CA PRO A 108 -4.80 -19.58 5.17
C PRO A 108 -4.39 -20.87 4.44
N ARG A 109 -5.24 -21.89 4.50
CA ARG A 109 -5.04 -23.08 3.69
C ARG A 109 -5.20 -22.70 2.22
N VAL A 110 -4.25 -23.11 1.38
CA VAL A 110 -4.34 -22.92 -0.06
C VAL A 110 -5.45 -23.83 -0.59
N ASN A 111 -6.54 -23.22 -1.03
CA ASN A 111 -7.70 -23.86 -1.66
C ASN A 111 -7.93 -23.24 -3.04
N GLN A 112 -8.74 -23.90 -3.90
CA GLN A 112 -9.02 -23.40 -5.25
C GLN A 112 -9.55 -21.96 -5.24
N GLN A 113 -10.37 -21.61 -4.24
CA GLN A 113 -10.87 -20.24 -4.05
C GLN A 113 -9.76 -19.19 -3.86
N VAL A 114 -8.63 -19.56 -3.24
CA VAL A 114 -7.48 -18.65 -3.06
C VAL A 114 -6.76 -18.45 -4.39
N VAL A 115 -6.67 -19.51 -5.19
CA VAL A 115 -6.10 -19.46 -6.55
C VAL A 115 -6.98 -18.60 -7.45
N ASP A 116 -8.29 -18.80 -7.42
CA ASP A 116 -9.25 -18.02 -8.20
C ASP A 116 -9.21 -16.55 -7.80
N ALA A 117 -9.08 -16.24 -6.50
CA ALA A 117 -8.93 -14.88 -6.02
C ALA A 117 -7.61 -14.23 -6.48
N ALA A 118 -6.51 -14.97 -6.46
CA ALA A 118 -5.22 -14.51 -6.97
C ALA A 118 -5.27 -14.24 -8.47
N LEU A 119 -5.82 -15.18 -9.26
CA LEU A 119 -6.03 -15.02 -10.71
C LEU A 119 -6.97 -13.86 -11.02
N CYS A 120 -8.04 -13.68 -10.25
CA CYS A 120 -8.92 -12.52 -10.37
C CYS A 120 -8.15 -11.21 -10.17
N GLY A 121 -7.24 -11.16 -9.20
CA GLY A 121 -6.36 -10.01 -8.99
C GLY A 121 -5.43 -9.75 -10.18
N VAL A 122 -4.86 -10.81 -10.77
CA VAL A 122 -4.04 -10.72 -11.99
C VAL A 122 -4.85 -10.18 -13.16
N HIS A 123 -6.06 -10.69 -13.38
CA HIS A 123 -6.94 -10.20 -14.43
C HIS A 123 -7.38 -8.74 -14.22
N GLN A 124 -7.64 -8.33 -12.98
CA GLN A 124 -7.91 -6.92 -12.65
C GLN A 124 -6.69 -6.04 -12.95
N PHE A 125 -5.49 -6.50 -12.61
CA PHE A 125 -4.25 -5.80 -12.89
C PHE A 125 -3.98 -5.72 -14.40
N ALA A 126 -4.17 -6.81 -15.14
CA ALA A 126 -4.11 -6.87 -16.59
C ALA A 126 -5.06 -5.85 -17.23
N TYR A 127 -6.31 -5.80 -16.76
CA TYR A 127 -7.29 -4.82 -17.21
C TYR A 127 -6.83 -3.37 -16.99
N GLN A 128 -6.29 -3.07 -15.80
CA GLN A 128 -5.75 -1.74 -15.48
C GLN A 128 -4.52 -1.40 -16.33
N LEU A 129 -3.63 -2.35 -16.56
CA LEU A 129 -2.45 -2.17 -17.41
C LEU A 129 -2.86 -1.87 -18.84
N ARG A 130 -3.73 -2.69 -19.45
CA ARG A 130 -4.22 -2.45 -20.81
C ARG A 130 -4.93 -1.09 -20.90
N CYS A 131 -5.75 -0.74 -19.91
CA CYS A 131 -6.35 0.59 -19.82
C CYS A 131 -5.30 1.72 -19.81
N ARG A 132 -4.19 1.56 -19.09
CA ARG A 132 -3.13 2.57 -19.00
C ARG A 132 -2.31 2.68 -20.27
N THR A 133 -1.95 1.55 -20.89
CA THR A 133 -1.16 1.53 -22.13
C THR A 133 -1.90 2.22 -23.26
N HIS A 134 -3.21 1.94 -23.42
CA HIS A 134 -4.03 2.52 -24.49
C HIS A 134 -4.43 3.98 -24.23
N ARG A 135 -4.45 4.44 -22.98
CA ARG A 135 -4.83 5.83 -22.63
C ARG A 135 -3.67 6.82 -22.68
N GLY A 136 -2.43 6.38 -22.90
CA GLY A 136 -1.25 7.24 -22.98
C GLY A 136 -0.89 7.95 -21.65
N PRO A 137 0.23 8.70 -21.58
CA PRO A 137 0.68 9.33 -20.35
C PRO A 137 -0.17 10.57 -20.04
N THR A 138 -0.99 10.48 -19.00
CA THR A 138 -1.60 11.62 -18.28
C THR A 138 -2.44 12.57 -19.15
N VAL A 139 -3.43 12.05 -19.88
CA VAL A 139 -4.59 12.89 -20.20
C VAL A 139 -5.62 12.66 -19.10
N LEU A 140 -5.94 13.73 -18.36
CA LEU A 140 -7.16 13.79 -17.55
C LEU A 140 -8.29 13.46 -18.51
N ASP A 141 -8.80 12.23 -18.44
CA ASP A 141 -9.86 11.75 -19.30
C ASP A 141 -11.10 12.59 -18.96
N GLN A 142 -11.32 13.67 -19.73
CA GLN A 142 -12.46 14.56 -19.57
C GLN A 142 -13.75 13.74 -19.66
N GLN A 143 -13.74 12.65 -20.42
CA GLN A 143 -14.84 11.72 -20.54
C GLN A 143 -15.02 10.86 -19.28
N ALA A 144 -13.96 10.29 -18.69
CA ALA A 144 -14.08 9.60 -17.39
C ALA A 144 -14.44 10.55 -16.24
N THR A 145 -13.99 11.81 -16.29
CA THR A 145 -14.33 12.83 -15.29
C THR A 145 -15.81 13.24 -15.41
N LEU A 146 -16.29 13.46 -16.64
CA LEU A 146 -17.72 13.70 -16.94
C LEU A 146 -18.60 12.49 -16.62
N MET A 147 -18.13 11.26 -16.91
CA MET A 147 -18.84 10.03 -16.57
C MET A 147 -18.82 9.71 -15.07
N SER A 148 -17.83 10.21 -14.31
CA SER A 148 -17.81 10.14 -12.85
C SER A 148 -18.82 11.09 -12.18
N LEU A 149 -19.27 12.13 -12.90
CA LEU A 149 -20.30 13.07 -12.44
C LEU A 149 -21.72 12.61 -12.80
N MET A 150 -21.86 11.55 -13.61
CA MET A 150 -23.16 11.00 -13.98
C MET A 150 -23.65 10.01 -12.89
N PRO A 151 -24.88 10.17 -12.36
CA PRO A 151 -25.41 9.31 -11.29
C PRO A 151 -25.65 7.85 -11.74
N PHE A 152 -25.64 7.58 -13.05
CA PHE A 152 -25.78 6.24 -13.61
C PHE A 152 -24.54 5.89 -14.44
N LYS A 153 -23.78 4.89 -14.00
CA LYS A 153 -22.61 4.39 -14.72
C LYS A 153 -23.07 3.83 -16.07
N GLY A 154 -22.61 4.43 -17.17
CA GLY A 154 -22.86 3.93 -18.52
C GLY A 154 -22.45 2.46 -18.64
N LYS A 155 -23.36 1.62 -19.14
CA LYS A 155 -23.30 0.15 -19.14
C LYS A 155 -22.33 -0.45 -20.16
N CYS A 156 -21.17 0.15 -20.39
CA CYS A 156 -20.15 -0.46 -21.26
C CYS A 156 -18.81 -0.54 -20.55
N ILE A 157 -18.53 -1.71 -19.99
CA ILE A 157 -17.15 -2.12 -19.71
C ILE A 157 -16.47 -2.22 -21.08
N ARG A 158 -15.74 -1.19 -21.48
CA ARG A 158 -14.88 -1.28 -22.67
C ARG A 158 -13.74 -2.23 -22.33
N ILE A 159 -13.63 -3.31 -23.09
CA ILE A 159 -12.49 -4.23 -23.04
C ILE A 159 -11.35 -3.53 -23.79
N PRO A 160 -10.24 -3.18 -23.11
CA PRO A 160 -9.11 -2.58 -23.78
C PRO A 160 -8.52 -3.56 -24.80
N PRO A 161 -7.98 -3.07 -25.93
CA PRO A 161 -7.35 -3.94 -26.92
C PRO A 161 -6.22 -4.77 -26.29
N SER A 162 -6.09 -6.02 -26.72
CA SER A 162 -4.96 -6.88 -26.39
C SER A 162 -3.66 -6.27 -26.93
N SER A 163 -2.56 -6.51 -26.24
CA SER A 163 -1.21 -6.15 -26.67
C SER A 163 -0.36 -7.40 -26.50
N ARG A 164 0.19 -7.90 -27.61
CA ARG A 164 0.85 -9.21 -27.65
C ARG A 164 1.97 -9.36 -26.61
N GLU A 165 2.77 -8.30 -26.42
CA GLU A 165 3.87 -8.27 -25.44
C GLU A 165 3.37 -8.30 -23.99
N ILE A 166 2.34 -7.50 -23.68
CA ILE A 166 1.76 -7.41 -22.33
C ILE A 166 1.04 -8.71 -21.99
N ASP A 167 0.32 -9.28 -22.96
CA ASP A 167 -0.46 -10.49 -22.76
C ASP A 167 0.43 -11.73 -22.60
N SER A 168 1.60 -11.78 -23.25
CA SER A 168 2.58 -12.85 -22.99
C SER A 168 3.16 -12.81 -21.58
N GLU A 169 3.47 -11.63 -21.05
CA GLU A 169 3.98 -11.47 -19.68
C GLU A 169 2.90 -11.81 -18.64
N ILE A 170 1.65 -11.40 -18.89
CA ILE A 170 0.52 -11.75 -18.02
C ILE A 170 0.29 -13.27 -18.03
N ALA A 171 0.33 -13.92 -19.20
CA ALA A 171 0.16 -15.37 -19.30
C ALA A 171 1.28 -16.11 -18.55
N ASN A 172 2.53 -15.66 -18.65
CA ASN A 172 3.64 -16.22 -17.89
C ASN A 172 3.43 -16.06 -16.38
N LEU A 173 2.95 -14.90 -15.94
CA LEU A 173 2.61 -14.63 -14.54
C LEU A 173 1.47 -15.54 -14.05
N GLU A 174 0.41 -15.71 -14.83
CA GLU A 174 -0.72 -16.60 -14.51
C GLU A 174 -0.25 -18.04 -14.34
N HIS A 175 0.56 -18.55 -15.28
CA HIS A 175 1.14 -19.89 -15.19
C HIS A 175 2.07 -20.05 -13.98
N GLY A 176 2.89 -19.04 -13.69
CA GLY A 176 3.77 -19.04 -12.52
C GLY A 176 2.99 -19.11 -11.21
N ILE A 177 1.95 -18.29 -11.09
CA ILE A 177 1.05 -18.26 -9.94
C ILE A 177 0.34 -19.60 -9.76
N GLN A 178 -0.26 -20.14 -10.84
CA GLN A 178 -0.92 -21.44 -10.79
C GLN A 178 0.03 -22.54 -10.33
N ARG A 179 1.25 -22.59 -10.88
CA ARG A 179 2.27 -23.57 -10.49
C ARG A 179 2.61 -23.48 -9.00
N VAL A 180 2.88 -22.27 -8.49
CA VAL A 180 3.22 -22.06 -7.08
C VAL A 180 2.08 -22.49 -6.17
N TYR A 181 0.84 -22.09 -6.47
CA TYR A 181 -0.30 -22.44 -5.64
C TYR A 181 -0.69 -23.91 -5.75
N GLN A 182 -0.57 -24.55 -6.92
CA GLN A 182 -0.79 -25.99 -7.07
C GLN A 182 0.24 -26.81 -6.27
N ASN A 183 1.50 -26.38 -6.27
CA ASN A 183 2.53 -26.99 -5.42
C ASN A 183 2.22 -26.78 -3.93
N ALA A 184 1.72 -25.60 -3.55
CA ALA A 184 1.32 -25.33 -2.17
C ALA A 184 0.02 -26.06 -1.75
N MET A 185 -0.80 -26.51 -2.71
CA MET A 185 -1.98 -27.36 -2.46
C MET A 185 -1.63 -28.83 -2.25
N SER A 186 -0.62 -29.33 -2.97
CA SER A 186 -0.17 -30.72 -2.83
C SER A 186 0.59 -30.94 -1.52
N GLU A 187 1.19 -29.90 -0.96
CA GLU A 187 1.83 -29.97 0.34
C GLU A 187 0.82 -30.06 1.51
N PRO A 188 1.17 -30.81 2.58
CA PRO A 188 0.33 -30.87 3.78
C PRO A 188 0.25 -29.49 4.44
N TYR A 189 -0.96 -29.06 4.77
CA TYR A 189 -1.19 -27.76 5.40
C TYR A 189 -0.40 -27.60 6.71
N ARG A 190 0.52 -26.63 6.73
CA ARG A 190 1.26 -26.21 7.92
C ARG A 190 0.72 -24.87 8.41
N SER A 191 -0.04 -24.89 9.50
CA SER A 191 -0.42 -23.64 10.16
C SER A 191 0.76 -23.10 10.97
N ASN A 192 0.95 -21.79 10.95
CA ASN A 192 1.85 -21.06 11.84
C ASN A 192 1.37 -20.96 13.31
N LEU A 193 0.27 -21.64 13.66
CA LEU A 193 -0.28 -21.68 15.02
C LEU A 193 0.20 -22.92 15.79
N THR A 194 0.52 -22.69 17.06
CA THR A 194 0.72 -23.74 18.07
C THR A 194 -0.60 -24.49 18.36
N PRO A 195 -0.55 -25.71 18.92
CA PRO A 195 -1.77 -26.46 19.23
C PRO A 195 -2.72 -25.74 20.22
N THR A 196 -2.17 -24.99 21.17
CA THR A 196 -2.93 -24.16 22.13
C THR A 196 -3.65 -23.02 21.41
N GLU A 197 -2.95 -22.30 20.53
CA GLU A 197 -3.54 -21.21 19.75
C GLU A 197 -4.62 -21.73 18.78
N ARG A 198 -4.43 -22.90 18.15
CA ARG A 198 -5.47 -23.50 17.30
C ARG A 198 -6.76 -23.78 18.08
N ARG A 199 -6.64 -24.26 19.32
CA ARG A 199 -7.81 -24.45 20.20
C ARG A 199 -8.41 -23.11 20.60
N GLY A 200 -7.58 -22.14 20.95
CA GLY A 200 -8.01 -20.77 21.25
C GLY A 200 -8.80 -20.13 20.10
N VAL A 201 -8.36 -20.27 18.85
CA VAL A 201 -9.07 -19.74 17.67
C VAL A 201 -10.44 -20.39 17.52
N LYS A 202 -10.54 -21.72 17.69
CA LYS A 202 -11.84 -22.42 17.65
C LYS A 202 -12.79 -21.93 18.74
N LYS A 203 -12.28 -21.80 19.97
CA LYS A 203 -13.01 -21.29 21.13
C LYS A 203 -13.51 -19.85 20.90
N LEU A 204 -12.66 -18.96 20.39
CA LEU A 204 -13.01 -17.59 20.04
C LEU A 204 -14.05 -17.50 18.90
N LEU A 205 -13.94 -18.37 17.88
CA LEU A 205 -14.92 -18.43 16.80
C LEU A 205 -16.30 -18.88 17.29
N GLN A 206 -16.35 -19.83 18.23
CA GLN A 206 -17.59 -20.29 18.86
C GLN A 206 -18.18 -19.22 19.79
N ALA A 207 -17.32 -18.55 20.56
CA ALA A 207 -17.71 -17.47 21.46
C ALA A 207 -17.92 -16.13 20.75
N LYS A 208 -17.76 -16.06 19.41
CA LYS A 208 -17.84 -14.81 18.63
C LYS A 208 -19.13 -14.03 18.86
N GLU A 209 -20.27 -14.70 18.99
CA GLU A 209 -21.57 -14.04 19.19
C GLU A 209 -21.74 -13.54 20.64
N VAL A 210 -21.08 -14.18 21.60
CA VAL A 210 -21.10 -13.83 23.03
C VAL A 210 -20.11 -12.71 23.33
N LEU A 211 -18.91 -12.77 22.73
CA LEU A 211 -17.82 -11.79 22.85
C LEU A 211 -18.01 -10.56 21.96
N ARG A 212 -19.11 -10.47 21.19
CA ARG A 212 -19.44 -9.24 20.47
C ARG A 212 -19.70 -8.15 21.50
N TYR A 213 -18.87 -7.11 21.48
CA TYR A 213 -19.04 -5.69 21.89
C TYR A 213 -17.72 -5.22 22.55
N HIS A 214 -17.05 -4.09 22.28
CA HIS A 214 -17.40 -2.79 21.71
C HIS A 214 -16.17 -2.17 20.99
N TRP A 215 -16.10 -2.18 19.66
CA TRP A 215 -15.26 -1.19 18.95
C TRP A 215 -16.13 0.00 18.53
N LYS A 216 -16.41 0.90 19.48
CA LYS A 216 -16.88 2.27 19.19
C LYS A 216 -16.30 3.25 20.21
N GLY A 217 -15.03 3.59 20.02
CA GLY A 217 -14.54 4.92 20.39
C GLY A 217 -15.17 5.96 19.47
N LYS A 218 -16.43 6.32 19.75
CA LYS A 218 -17.11 7.60 19.46
C LYS A 218 -18.60 7.46 19.81
N SER A 219 -18.95 8.14 20.90
CA SER A 219 -20.30 8.45 21.39
C SER A 219 -21.35 8.51 20.29
N TRP A 220 -22.39 7.68 20.42
CA TRP A 220 -23.70 7.98 19.83
C TRP A 220 -24.70 8.07 20.96
N ARG A 221 -25.06 9.31 21.31
CA ARG A 221 -26.20 9.62 22.14
C ARG A 221 -27.46 9.04 21.49
N HIS A 222 -28.35 8.62 22.37
CA HIS A 222 -29.65 8.08 22.07
C HIS A 222 -30.45 8.98 21.12
N GLY A 223 -31.05 8.37 20.10
CA GLY A 223 -32.08 8.94 19.24
C GLY A 223 -32.88 7.80 18.63
N LYS A 224 -34.03 7.49 19.24
CA LYS A 224 -35.01 6.52 18.73
C LYS A 224 -35.58 7.05 17.41
N TYR A 225 -35.51 6.27 16.32
CA TYR A 225 -36.49 6.33 15.23
C TYR A 225 -36.67 4.95 14.57
N THR A 226 -37.75 4.29 15.00
CA THR A 226 -38.77 3.60 14.19
C THR A 226 -38.38 2.86 12.91
N ALA A 227 -38.57 1.54 12.95
CA ALA A 227 -39.33 0.77 11.97
C ALA A 227 -39.21 1.14 10.48
N SER A 228 -38.03 0.98 9.86
CA SER A 228 -37.95 0.85 8.39
C SER A 228 -36.65 0.21 7.90
N SER A 229 -36.25 -0.93 8.47
CA SER A 229 -35.11 -1.71 7.91
C SER A 229 -35.30 -3.23 7.97
N ARG A 230 -36.52 -3.71 7.72
CA ARG A 230 -36.83 -5.12 7.42
C ARG A 230 -36.69 -5.49 5.93
N LYS A 231 -36.06 -4.66 5.10
CA LYS A 231 -35.93 -4.90 3.63
C LYS A 231 -34.51 -5.08 3.08
N SER A 232 -33.50 -5.34 3.91
CA SER A 232 -32.13 -5.62 3.43
C SER A 232 -31.52 -6.90 4.00
N MET A 233 -32.31 -7.98 4.06
CA MET A 233 -31.84 -9.36 4.21
C MET A 233 -32.72 -10.29 3.36
N ARG A 234 -32.65 -10.15 2.04
CA ARG A 234 -33.06 -11.18 1.07
C ARG A 234 -32.75 -10.69 -0.34
N LYS A 235 -31.52 -10.91 -0.81
CA LYS A 235 -31.17 -11.19 -2.23
C LYS A 235 -29.66 -11.23 -2.40
N ARG A 236 -29.07 -12.40 -2.11
CA ARG A 236 -27.98 -12.99 -2.90
C ARG A 236 -28.19 -14.50 -2.88
N ARG A 237 -29.25 -14.94 -3.58
CA ARG A 237 -29.31 -16.28 -4.17
C ARG A 237 -28.79 -16.15 -5.60
N CYS A 238 -28.12 -17.22 -6.01
CA CYS A 238 -27.52 -17.53 -7.30
C CYS A 238 -28.37 -17.16 -8.53
N VAL A 239 -27.69 -17.15 -9.70
CA VAL A 239 -28.11 -17.59 -11.06
C VAL A 239 -27.21 -16.82 -12.06
N THR A 240 -26.18 -17.45 -12.65
CA THR A 240 -26.15 -18.00 -14.04
C THR A 240 -26.86 -17.06 -15.02
N TYR A 241 -26.24 -16.42 -16.02
CA TYR A 241 -25.27 -16.85 -17.04
C TYR A 241 -24.25 -15.74 -17.31
#